data_AF-A0A1L7CUU4-F1
#
_entry.id   AF-A0A1L7CUU4-F1
#
_cell.length_a   1.000
_cell.length_b   1.000
_cell.length_c   1.000
_cell.angle_alpha   90.00
_cell.angle_beta   90.00
_cell.angle_gamma   90.00
#
_symmetry.space_group_name_H-M   'P 1'
#
loop_
_entity.id
_entity.type
_entity.pdbx_description
1 polymer ?
#
loop_
_entity_poly.entity_id
_entity_poly.type
_entity_poly.pdbx_seq_one_letter_code
_entity_poly.pdbx_strand_id
1 'polypeptide(L)'
;MRKTIVAAGAALAVLATPVQAVAAPSQTLGVEMGAGTVVTRTVKINSAADRQTALNYLKKVRADMWDRNMPVDGEGLQQKVPDKAAYVDSLQWSGDMERIAYQRAFEQYDARGLSHLRPDGTDSWGATVDGRQSWGENLCVDNTLTGCLQMLTYGEEKGLREADGDLSGGGHLYNVLDPDKNHVGAAFLGRYGSTQHS
;
A
#
# COMPACT_ATOMS: atom_id res chain seq x y z
N MET A 1 69.53 44.71 -3.88
CA MET A 1 69.03 43.62 -3.01
C MET A 1 67.55 43.42 -3.31
N ARG A 2 67.17 42.33 -4.01
CA ARG A 2 65.77 42.01 -4.34
C ARG A 2 65.15 41.26 -3.16
N LYS A 3 64.08 41.81 -2.57
CA LYS A 3 63.27 41.14 -1.54
C LYS A 3 62.05 40.51 -2.21
N THR A 4 62.00 39.19 -2.20
CA THR A 4 60.85 38.37 -2.57
C THR A 4 59.81 38.46 -1.46
N ILE A 5 58.57 38.85 -1.78
CA ILE A 5 57.43 38.77 -0.87
C ILE A 5 56.70 37.47 -1.20
N VAL A 6 56.66 36.54 -0.24
CA VAL A 6 55.85 35.33 -0.31
C VAL A 6 54.52 35.63 0.36
N ALA A 7 53.42 35.59 -0.40
CA ALA A 7 52.08 35.67 0.14
C ALA A 7 51.67 34.27 0.63
N ALA A 8 51.49 34.10 1.94
CA ALA A 8 50.91 32.89 2.52
C ALA A 8 49.39 32.92 2.34
N GLY A 9 48.87 32.06 1.46
CA GLY A 9 47.45 31.80 1.35
C GLY A 9 46.99 30.91 2.50
N ALA A 10 46.09 31.42 3.35
CA ALA A 10 45.44 30.62 4.38
C ALA A 10 44.36 29.74 3.73
N ALA A 11 44.56 28.43 3.74
CA ALA A 11 43.52 27.48 3.37
C ALA A 11 42.51 27.37 4.53
N LEU A 12 41.26 27.81 4.30
CA LEU A 12 40.15 27.48 5.21
C LEU A 12 39.80 26.01 5.04
N ALA A 13 40.10 25.21 6.06
CA ALA A 13 39.55 23.86 6.18
C ALA A 13 38.08 23.97 6.60
N VAL A 14 37.16 23.68 5.67
CA VAL A 14 35.75 23.48 6.01
C VAL A 14 35.62 22.10 6.66
N LEU A 15 35.50 22.09 7.98
CA LEU A 15 35.18 20.87 8.74
C LEU A 15 33.73 20.49 8.45
N ALA A 16 33.52 19.50 7.59
CA ALA A 16 32.21 18.87 7.43
C ALA A 16 31.92 18.07 8.71
N THR A 17 30.94 18.50 9.50
CA THR A 17 30.42 17.71 10.61
C THR A 17 29.66 16.51 10.03
N PRO A 18 29.93 15.28 10.48
CA PRO A 18 29.15 14.13 10.04
C PRO A 18 27.72 14.30 10.54
N VAL A 19 26.77 14.47 9.63
CA VAL A 19 25.35 14.34 9.94
C VAL A 19 25.10 12.88 10.26
N GLN A 20 24.98 12.57 11.55
CA GLN A 20 24.53 11.25 11.98
C GLN A 20 23.02 11.18 11.74
N ALA A 21 22.60 10.31 10.83
CA ALA A 21 21.20 9.97 10.70
C ALA A 21 20.76 9.23 11.97
N VAL A 22 20.05 9.93 12.85
CA VAL A 22 19.42 9.32 14.02
C VAL A 22 18.25 8.48 13.52
N ALA A 23 18.18 7.21 13.93
CA ALA A 23 17.01 6.38 13.62
C ALA A 23 15.75 7.07 14.16
N ALA A 24 14.72 7.20 13.33
CA ALA A 24 13.44 7.75 13.76
C ALA A 24 12.92 6.92 14.96
N PRO A 25 12.30 7.55 15.98
CA PRO A 25 11.71 6.82 17.08
C PRO A 25 10.66 5.84 16.55
N SER A 26 10.58 4.65 17.16
CA SER A 26 9.51 3.70 16.86
C SER A 26 8.16 4.37 17.12
N GLN A 27 7.27 4.36 16.13
CA GLN A 27 5.91 4.87 16.26
C GLN A 27 4.93 3.70 16.28
N THR A 28 3.82 3.85 17.01
CA THR A 28 2.70 2.93 16.89
C THR A 28 1.99 3.18 15.57
N LEU A 29 1.35 2.15 15.02
CA LEU A 29 0.49 2.32 13.86
C LEU A 29 -0.74 3.18 14.19
N GLY A 30 -1.05 3.44 15.46
CA GLY A 30 -2.22 4.19 15.92
C GLY A 30 -3.52 3.78 15.24
N VAL A 31 -3.63 2.50 14.90
CA VAL A 31 -4.87 1.86 14.46
C VAL A 31 -5.62 1.47 15.72
N GLU A 32 -6.93 1.73 15.74
CA GLU A 32 -7.77 1.42 16.90
C GLU A 32 -7.76 -0.10 17.17
N MET A 33 -7.49 -0.45 18.43
CA MET A 33 -7.40 -1.85 18.85
C MET A 33 -8.80 -2.39 19.16
N GLY A 34 -9.00 -3.66 18.83
CA GLY A 34 -10.16 -4.42 19.27
C GLY A 34 -10.14 -4.71 20.77
N ALA A 35 -11.13 -5.48 21.23
CA ALA A 35 -11.20 -5.91 22.62
C ALA A 35 -10.19 -7.04 22.92
N GLY A 36 -9.85 -7.21 24.20
CA GLY A 36 -9.06 -8.36 24.67
C GLY A 36 -7.56 -8.09 24.86
N THR A 37 -6.73 -9.08 24.54
CA THR A 37 -5.28 -9.03 24.80
C THR A 37 -4.54 -8.34 23.66
N VAL A 38 -3.72 -7.34 24.00
CA VAL A 38 -2.86 -6.64 23.04
C VAL A 38 -1.49 -7.29 22.96
N VAL A 39 -1.13 -7.76 21.76
CA VAL A 39 0.22 -8.19 21.42
C VAL A 39 0.89 -7.08 20.61
N THR A 40 2.07 -6.63 21.04
CA THR A 40 2.83 -5.59 20.33
C THR A 40 4.10 -6.19 19.73
N ARG A 41 4.37 -5.86 18.47
CA ARG A 41 5.63 -6.19 17.80
C ARG A 41 6.20 -4.97 17.11
N THR A 42 7.47 -4.68 17.35
CA THR A 42 8.21 -3.71 16.54
C THR A 42 8.66 -4.39 15.25
N VAL A 43 8.21 -3.86 14.12
CA VAL A 43 8.61 -4.29 12.78
C VAL A 43 9.38 -3.18 12.10
N LYS A 44 10.44 -3.52 11.37
CA LYS A 44 11.09 -2.59 10.46
C LYS A 44 10.27 -2.54 9.18
N ILE A 45 9.75 -1.37 8.89
CA ILE A 45 8.92 -1.10 7.72
C ILE A 45 9.78 -0.42 6.66
N ASN A 46 9.72 -0.92 5.42
CA ASN A 46 10.29 -0.23 4.25
C ASN A 46 9.17 0.50 3.49
N SER A 47 8.48 1.41 4.18
CA SER A 47 7.26 2.07 3.68
C SER A 47 7.47 2.73 2.32
N ALA A 48 8.60 3.42 2.12
CA ALA A 48 8.86 4.14 0.87
C ALA A 48 8.97 3.20 -0.34
N ALA A 49 9.70 2.09 -0.21
CA ALA A 49 9.87 1.15 -1.33
C ALA A 49 8.61 0.32 -1.58
N ASP A 50 7.93 -0.13 -0.52
CA ASP A 50 6.69 -0.91 -0.62
C ASP A 50 5.58 -0.05 -1.22
N ARG A 51 5.44 1.20 -0.77
CA ARG A 51 4.54 2.21 -1.36
C ARG A 51 4.80 2.41 -2.84
N GLN A 52 6.06 2.67 -3.21
CA GLN A 52 6.39 2.97 -4.60
C GLN A 52 6.09 1.77 -5.50
N THR A 53 6.45 0.56 -5.03
CA THR A 53 6.16 -0.71 -5.71
C THR A 53 4.65 -0.90 -5.89
N ALA A 54 3.89 -0.85 -4.80
CA ALA A 54 2.47 -1.13 -4.80
C ALA A 54 1.67 -0.09 -5.61
N LEU A 55 1.90 1.21 -5.39
CA LEU A 55 1.16 2.25 -6.09
C LEU A 55 1.40 2.20 -7.60
N ASN A 56 2.65 2.03 -8.03
CA ASN A 56 2.98 1.89 -9.46
C ASN A 56 2.33 0.66 -10.07
N TYR A 57 2.37 -0.45 -9.35
CA TYR A 57 1.78 -1.70 -9.81
C TYR A 57 0.26 -1.57 -9.97
N LEU A 58 -0.44 -1.03 -8.98
CA LEU A 58 -1.89 -0.86 -9.02
C LEU A 58 -2.33 0.16 -10.08
N LYS A 59 -1.58 1.26 -10.26
CA LYS A 59 -1.81 2.19 -11.39
C LYS A 59 -1.64 1.51 -12.74
N LYS A 60 -0.63 0.64 -12.88
CA LYS A 60 -0.44 -0.17 -14.09
C LYS A 60 -1.63 -1.10 -14.31
N VAL A 61 -2.11 -1.79 -13.27
CA VAL A 61 -3.29 -2.66 -13.36
C VAL A 61 -4.51 -1.86 -13.83
N ARG A 62 -4.79 -0.69 -13.23
CA ARG A 62 -5.89 0.19 -13.68
C ARG A 62 -5.76 0.56 -15.16
N ALA A 63 -4.56 0.95 -15.59
CA ALA A 63 -4.31 1.31 -16.98
C ALA A 63 -4.53 0.14 -17.94
N ASP A 64 -3.99 -1.04 -17.63
CA ASP A 64 -4.09 -2.24 -18.46
C ASP A 64 -5.54 -2.74 -18.54
N MET A 65 -6.29 -2.72 -17.42
CA MET A 65 -7.69 -3.17 -17.40
C MET A 65 -8.63 -2.19 -18.10
N TRP A 66 -8.32 -0.89 -18.05
CA TRP A 66 -9.02 0.12 -18.85
C TRP A 66 -8.80 -0.11 -20.35
N ASP A 67 -7.56 -0.38 -20.79
CA ASP A 67 -7.26 -0.64 -22.21
C ASP A 67 -8.01 -1.87 -22.74
N ARG A 68 -8.27 -2.84 -21.85
CA ARG A 68 -8.99 -4.09 -22.15
C ARG A 68 -10.49 -3.99 -21.92
N ASN A 69 -10.99 -2.78 -21.66
CA ASN A 69 -12.38 -2.48 -21.34
C ASN A 69 -12.99 -3.50 -20.36
N MET A 70 -12.29 -3.77 -19.26
CA MET A 70 -12.73 -4.72 -18.25
C MET A 70 -14.10 -4.30 -17.70
N PRO A 71 -15.08 -5.21 -17.55
CA PRO A 71 -16.35 -4.88 -16.93
C PRO A 71 -16.18 -4.69 -15.41
N VAL A 72 -16.93 -3.73 -14.86
CA VAL A 72 -17.14 -3.50 -13.42
C VAL A 72 -18.61 -3.16 -13.25
N ASP A 73 -19.35 -3.96 -12.48
CA ASP A 73 -20.81 -3.85 -12.31
C ASP A 73 -21.60 -3.89 -13.64
N GLY A 74 -21.21 -4.78 -14.57
CA GLY A 74 -21.87 -4.93 -15.88
C GLY A 74 -21.52 -3.85 -16.91
N GLU A 75 -20.67 -2.88 -16.56
CA GLU A 75 -20.26 -1.79 -17.44
C GLU A 75 -18.75 -1.83 -17.71
N GLY A 76 -18.36 -1.69 -18.98
CA GLY A 76 -16.94 -1.59 -19.33
C GLY A 76 -16.29 -0.32 -18.77
N LEU A 77 -15.06 -0.44 -18.25
CA LEU A 77 -14.32 0.69 -17.68
C LEU A 77 -14.23 1.92 -18.59
N GLN A 78 -14.17 1.76 -19.90
CA GLN A 78 -14.10 2.91 -20.83
C GLN A 78 -15.40 3.73 -20.84
N GLN A 79 -16.52 3.11 -20.50
CA GLN A 79 -17.81 3.78 -20.37
C GLN A 79 -17.95 4.41 -18.98
N LYS A 80 -17.58 3.67 -17.92
CA LYS A 80 -17.67 4.13 -16.52
C LYS A 80 -16.70 5.27 -16.21
N VAL A 81 -15.48 5.21 -16.76
CA VAL A 81 -14.42 6.22 -16.60
C VAL A 81 -13.77 6.54 -17.96
N PRO A 82 -14.37 7.44 -18.78
CA PRO A 82 -13.92 7.70 -20.15
C PRO A 82 -12.50 8.29 -20.28
N ASP A 83 -12.02 8.97 -19.24
CA ASP A 83 -10.66 9.51 -19.19
C ASP A 83 -9.73 8.56 -18.44
N LYS A 84 -8.96 7.77 -19.21
CA LYS A 84 -7.97 6.83 -18.68
C LYS A 84 -6.96 7.52 -17.75
N ALA A 85 -6.44 8.69 -18.15
CA ALA A 85 -5.37 9.34 -17.42
C ALA A 85 -5.90 9.84 -16.07
N ALA A 86 -7.06 10.50 -16.07
CA ALA A 86 -7.71 10.92 -14.83
C ALA A 86 -8.03 9.73 -13.91
N TYR A 87 -8.54 8.62 -14.45
CA TYR A 87 -8.83 7.42 -13.67
C TYR A 87 -7.58 6.79 -13.04
N VAL A 88 -6.52 6.60 -13.81
CA VAL A 88 -5.26 6.02 -13.30
C VAL A 88 -4.59 6.95 -12.30
N ASP A 89 -4.59 8.26 -12.57
CA ASP A 89 -3.95 9.24 -11.68
C ASP A 89 -4.79 9.62 -10.48
N SER A 90 -6.09 9.32 -10.47
CA SER A 90 -6.93 9.47 -9.28
C SER A 90 -6.49 8.55 -8.14
N LEU A 91 -5.80 7.42 -8.41
CA LEU A 91 -5.32 6.52 -7.36
C LEU A 91 -4.15 7.16 -6.60
N GLN A 92 -4.38 7.48 -5.34
CA GLN A 92 -3.42 8.13 -4.44
C GLN A 92 -3.02 7.22 -3.28
N TRP A 93 -1.82 7.43 -2.75
CA TRP A 93 -1.42 6.75 -1.51
C TRP A 93 -2.07 7.41 -0.30
N SER A 94 -2.61 6.61 0.61
CA SER A 94 -3.09 7.05 1.92
C SER A 94 -2.24 6.48 3.03
N GLY A 95 -1.67 7.35 3.87
CA GLY A 95 -0.93 6.95 5.06
C GLY A 95 -1.82 6.24 6.09
N ASP A 96 -3.12 6.53 6.11
CA ASP A 96 -4.07 5.87 7.00
C ASP A 96 -4.35 4.45 6.53
N MET A 97 -4.60 4.27 5.23
CA MET A 97 -4.76 2.95 4.63
C MET A 97 -3.48 2.11 4.77
N GLU A 98 -2.30 2.73 4.70
CA GLU A 98 -1.02 2.05 4.93
C GLU A 98 -0.91 1.54 6.38
N ARG A 99 -1.27 2.38 7.35
CA ARG A 99 -1.27 1.99 8.78
C ARG A 99 -2.24 0.84 9.04
N ILE A 100 -3.45 0.90 8.47
CA ILE A 100 -4.43 -0.19 8.54
C ILE A 100 -3.86 -1.45 7.85
N ALA A 101 -3.26 -1.33 6.67
CA ALA A 101 -2.67 -2.47 5.96
C ALA A 101 -1.58 -3.17 6.79
N TYR A 102 -0.70 -2.42 7.47
CA TYR A 102 0.30 -3.01 8.36
C TYR A 102 -0.32 -3.70 9.57
N GLN A 103 -1.35 -3.10 10.18
CA GLN A 103 -2.09 -3.72 11.28
C GLN A 103 -2.70 -5.05 10.82
N ARG A 104 -3.38 -5.03 9.66
CA ARG A 104 -4.05 -6.21 9.12
C ARG A 104 -3.08 -7.30 8.69
N ALA A 105 -1.96 -6.95 8.05
CA ALA A 105 -0.89 -7.90 7.71
C ALA A 105 -0.27 -8.53 8.97
N PHE A 106 -0.11 -7.78 10.07
CA PHE A 106 0.34 -8.31 11.35
C PHE A 106 -0.66 -9.28 11.97
N GLU A 107 -1.95 -8.96 11.95
CA GLU A 107 -3.01 -9.84 12.45
C GLU A 107 -3.06 -11.17 11.68
N GLN A 108 -2.89 -11.15 10.35
CA GLN A 108 -2.78 -12.38 9.55
C GLN A 108 -1.51 -13.19 9.86
N TYR A 109 -0.40 -12.49 10.06
CA TYR A 109 0.88 -13.11 10.43
C TYR A 109 0.77 -13.86 11.76
N ASP A 110 0.14 -13.25 12.77
CA ASP A 110 -0.04 -13.83 14.10
C ASP A 110 -1.02 -15.01 14.07
N ALA A 111 -2.15 -14.85 13.39
CA ALA A 111 -3.16 -15.90 13.22
C ALA A 111 -2.69 -17.08 12.34
N ARG A 112 -1.61 -16.89 11.57
CA ARG A 112 -1.07 -17.86 10.60
C ARG A 112 -2.09 -18.29 9.52
N GLY A 113 -2.95 -17.36 9.11
CA GLY A 113 -4.02 -17.61 8.15
C GLY A 113 -4.57 -16.30 7.58
N LEU A 114 -5.41 -16.41 6.55
CA LEU A 114 -6.15 -15.27 6.00
C LEU A 114 -7.57 -15.24 6.57
N SER A 115 -7.96 -14.10 7.09
CA SER A 115 -9.30 -13.81 7.59
C SER A 115 -9.61 -12.33 7.47
N HIS A 116 -10.77 -12.01 6.92
CA HIS A 116 -11.34 -10.66 6.97
C HIS A 116 -11.88 -10.30 8.36
N LEU A 117 -11.83 -11.22 9.32
CA LEU A 117 -12.08 -10.91 10.72
C LEU A 117 -10.79 -10.43 11.40
N ARG A 118 -10.97 -9.60 12.43
CA ARG A 118 -9.94 -9.26 13.40
C ARG A 118 -9.74 -10.42 14.39
N PRO A 119 -8.62 -10.47 15.14
CA PRO A 119 -8.36 -11.54 16.10
C PRO A 119 -9.41 -11.68 17.21
N ASP A 120 -10.11 -10.61 17.55
CA ASP A 120 -11.23 -10.61 18.51
C ASP A 120 -12.57 -11.03 17.88
N GLY A 121 -12.57 -11.39 16.60
CA GLY A 121 -13.74 -11.86 15.85
C GLY A 121 -14.59 -10.74 15.24
N THR A 122 -14.24 -9.46 15.44
CA THR A 122 -14.96 -8.36 14.78
C THR A 122 -14.57 -8.25 13.31
N ASP A 123 -15.32 -7.46 12.55
CA ASP A 123 -15.02 -7.17 11.16
C ASP A 123 -13.73 -6.31 11.01
N SER A 124 -13.00 -6.48 9.91
CA SER A 124 -11.80 -5.69 9.56
C SER A 124 -12.08 -4.20 9.43
N TRP A 125 -13.32 -3.78 9.13
CA TRP A 125 -13.70 -2.37 9.08
C TRP A 125 -13.51 -1.66 10.43
N GLY A 126 -13.50 -2.39 11.54
CA GLY A 126 -13.15 -1.86 12.86
C GLY A 126 -11.68 -1.48 13.03
N ALA A 127 -10.81 -1.76 12.06
CA ALA A 127 -9.43 -1.27 12.04
C ALA A 127 -9.40 0.14 11.44
N THR A 128 -9.47 1.15 12.31
CA THR A 128 -9.59 2.56 11.91
C THR A 128 -8.39 3.38 12.37
N VAL A 129 -8.13 4.51 11.70
CA VAL A 129 -7.19 5.55 12.13
C VAL A 129 -7.97 6.84 12.28
N ASP A 130 -8.05 7.38 13.49
CA ASP A 130 -8.85 8.57 13.82
C ASP A 130 -10.31 8.45 13.30
N GLY A 131 -10.92 7.27 13.45
CA GLY A 131 -12.25 6.96 12.93
C GLY A 131 -12.36 6.75 11.41
N ARG A 132 -11.28 6.90 10.63
CA ARG A 132 -11.25 6.59 9.18
C ARG A 132 -10.98 5.10 8.96
N GLN A 133 -11.82 4.45 8.15
CA GLN A 133 -11.74 3.02 7.84
C GLN A 133 -11.43 2.75 6.37
N SER A 134 -11.13 1.50 6.06
CA SER A 134 -11.08 0.96 4.70
C SER A 134 -12.49 0.58 4.21
N TRP A 135 -12.70 0.63 2.90
CA TRP A 135 -13.91 0.17 2.20
C TRP A 135 -13.62 -0.98 1.22
N GLY A 136 -12.38 -1.48 1.21
CA GLY A 136 -11.97 -2.64 0.44
C GLY A 136 -10.69 -3.22 1.02
N GLU A 137 -10.73 -4.48 1.43
CA GLU A 137 -9.56 -5.19 1.95
C GLU A 137 -9.22 -6.33 0.99
N ASN A 138 -7.95 -6.36 0.54
CA ASN A 138 -7.40 -7.55 -0.10
C ASN A 138 -6.31 -8.14 0.78
N LEU A 139 -6.34 -9.46 0.95
CA LEU A 139 -5.36 -10.21 1.73
C LEU A 139 -4.74 -11.30 0.86
N CYS A 140 -3.45 -11.52 1.01
CA CYS A 140 -2.75 -12.54 0.24
C CYS A 140 -1.64 -13.19 1.06
N VAL A 141 -1.25 -14.39 0.62
CA VAL A 141 -0.05 -15.07 1.09
C VAL A 141 0.85 -15.36 -0.09
N ASP A 142 2.03 -14.77 -0.12
CA ASP A 142 3.03 -14.97 -1.17
C ASP A 142 4.45 -14.81 -0.60
N ASN A 143 5.48 -15.09 -1.38
CA ASN A 143 6.87 -14.84 -1.00
C ASN A 143 7.31 -13.40 -1.25
N THR A 144 6.54 -12.63 -2.05
CA THR A 144 6.86 -11.24 -2.39
C THR A 144 5.59 -10.37 -2.45
N LEU A 145 5.74 -9.07 -2.21
CA LEU A 145 4.66 -8.09 -2.40
C LEU A 145 4.12 -8.14 -3.85
N THR A 146 4.99 -8.17 -4.85
CA THR A 146 4.57 -8.21 -6.26
C THR A 146 3.82 -9.50 -6.62
N GLY A 147 4.25 -10.66 -6.10
CA GLY A 147 3.53 -11.92 -6.31
C GLY A 147 2.12 -11.89 -5.71
N CYS A 148 2.01 -11.33 -4.51
CA CYS A 148 0.74 -10.99 -3.86
C CYS A 148 -0.15 -10.12 -4.78
N LEU A 149 0.36 -8.98 -5.24
CA LEU A 149 -0.39 -8.06 -6.10
C LEU A 149 -0.78 -8.71 -7.44
N GLN A 150 0.07 -9.56 -8.01
CA GLN A 150 -0.22 -10.31 -9.24
C GLN A 150 -1.39 -11.28 -9.06
N MET A 151 -1.39 -12.03 -7.95
CA MET A 151 -2.48 -12.96 -7.62
C MET A 151 -3.80 -12.22 -7.43
N LEU A 152 -3.77 -11.11 -6.67
CA LEU A 152 -4.94 -10.29 -6.34
C LEU A 152 -5.48 -9.47 -7.52
N THR A 153 -4.76 -9.39 -8.64
CA THR A 153 -5.16 -8.56 -9.79
C THR A 153 -5.29 -9.40 -11.05
N TYR A 154 -4.23 -9.54 -11.84
CA TYR A 154 -4.26 -10.31 -13.08
C TYR A 154 -4.66 -11.78 -12.86
N GLY A 155 -4.41 -12.34 -11.67
CA GLY A 155 -4.85 -13.69 -11.30
C GLY A 155 -6.38 -13.85 -11.25
N GLU A 156 -7.13 -12.78 -10.98
CA GLU A 156 -8.60 -12.81 -10.87
C GLU A 156 -9.31 -12.30 -12.12
N GLU A 157 -8.57 -11.78 -13.10
CA GLU A 157 -9.17 -11.12 -14.25
C GLU A 157 -10.14 -12.03 -15.02
N LYS A 158 -9.77 -13.30 -15.23
CA LYS A 158 -10.65 -14.24 -15.93
C LYS A 158 -12.00 -14.36 -15.21
N GLY A 159 -11.97 -14.58 -13.89
CA GLY A 159 -13.18 -14.77 -13.10
C GLY A 159 -14.03 -13.49 -13.07
N LEU A 160 -13.40 -12.33 -12.86
CA LEU A 160 -14.13 -11.05 -12.85
C LEU A 160 -14.77 -10.76 -14.21
N ARG A 161 -14.12 -11.13 -15.32
CA ARG A 161 -14.69 -10.97 -16.67
C ARG A 161 -15.83 -11.95 -16.94
N GLU A 162 -15.68 -13.21 -16.53
CA GLU A 162 -16.74 -14.23 -16.66
C GLU A 162 -17.97 -13.89 -15.82
N ALA A 163 -17.79 -13.15 -14.72
CA ALA A 163 -18.85 -12.63 -13.87
C ALA A 163 -19.35 -11.22 -14.27
N ASP A 164 -18.98 -10.74 -15.47
CA ASP A 164 -19.39 -9.41 -15.98
C ASP A 164 -19.08 -8.25 -15.02
N GLY A 165 -17.94 -8.32 -14.34
CA GLY A 165 -17.50 -7.29 -13.39
C GLY A 165 -18.14 -7.38 -12.01
N ASP A 166 -18.87 -8.46 -11.71
CA ASP A 166 -19.41 -8.72 -10.37
C ASP A 166 -18.31 -9.17 -9.40
N LEU A 167 -18.35 -8.63 -8.18
CA LEU A 167 -17.33 -8.88 -7.15
C LEU A 167 -17.14 -10.37 -6.80
N SER A 168 -18.13 -11.24 -7.04
CA SER A 168 -18.02 -12.68 -6.79
C SER A 168 -17.05 -13.38 -7.74
N GLY A 169 -16.75 -12.79 -8.90
CA GLY A 169 -15.80 -13.32 -9.89
C GLY A 169 -14.34 -12.96 -9.61
N GLY A 170 -14.08 -11.96 -8.76
CA GLY A 170 -12.73 -11.46 -8.51
C GLY A 170 -12.74 -10.21 -7.65
N GLY A 171 -13.14 -10.37 -6.38
CA GLY A 171 -13.35 -9.27 -5.45
C GLY A 171 -12.09 -8.45 -5.18
N HIS A 172 -10.90 -9.06 -5.29
CA HIS A 172 -9.65 -8.34 -5.09
C HIS A 172 -9.35 -7.40 -6.25
N LEU A 173 -9.52 -7.89 -7.49
CA LEU A 173 -9.36 -7.04 -8.67
C LEU A 173 -10.49 -5.99 -8.73
N TYR A 174 -11.72 -6.34 -8.35
CA TYR A 174 -12.84 -5.40 -8.25
C TYR A 174 -12.47 -4.21 -7.35
N ASN A 175 -11.95 -4.46 -6.14
CA ASN A 175 -11.52 -3.40 -5.22
C ASN A 175 -10.47 -2.46 -5.85
N VAL A 176 -9.59 -2.98 -6.70
CA VAL A 176 -8.58 -2.17 -7.40
C VAL A 176 -9.20 -1.34 -8.54
N LEU A 177 -10.19 -1.88 -9.24
CA LEU A 177 -10.79 -1.26 -10.42
C LEU A 177 -11.93 -0.29 -10.11
N ASP A 178 -12.51 -0.36 -8.92
CA ASP A 178 -13.58 0.54 -8.50
C ASP A 178 -13.10 2.02 -8.48
N PRO A 179 -13.67 2.90 -9.32
CA PRO A 179 -13.30 4.32 -9.35
C PRO A 179 -13.58 5.07 -8.05
N ASP A 180 -14.54 4.61 -7.25
CA ASP A 180 -14.89 5.24 -5.97
C ASP A 180 -13.82 5.00 -4.89
N LYS A 181 -13.00 3.95 -5.07
CA LYS A 181 -11.87 3.62 -4.21
C LYS A 181 -10.58 4.26 -4.73
N ASN A 182 -10.39 5.55 -4.51
CA ASN A 182 -9.28 6.31 -5.09
C ASN A 182 -8.09 6.51 -4.15
N HIS A 183 -8.14 6.01 -2.92
CA HIS A 183 -7.00 5.97 -2.02
C HIS A 183 -6.61 4.54 -1.68
N VAL A 184 -5.30 4.27 -1.62
CA VAL A 184 -4.78 2.95 -1.28
C VAL A 184 -3.63 3.01 -0.30
N GLY A 185 -3.54 1.99 0.54
CA GLY A 185 -2.34 1.66 1.31
C GLY A 185 -2.05 0.17 1.19
N ALA A 186 -0.78 -0.20 1.29
CA ALA A 186 -0.35 -1.58 1.18
C ALA A 186 0.74 -1.90 2.20
N ALA A 187 0.77 -3.16 2.63
CA ALA A 187 1.78 -3.68 3.52
C ALA A 187 2.13 -5.12 3.16
N PHE A 188 3.37 -5.52 3.44
CA PHE A 188 3.83 -6.89 3.33
C PHE A 188 4.69 -7.25 4.55
N LEU A 189 4.30 -8.30 5.27
CA LEU A 189 4.97 -8.74 6.48
C LEU A 189 5.24 -10.25 6.45
N GLY A 190 6.52 -10.61 6.35
CA GLY A 190 6.96 -12.00 6.22
C GLY A 190 6.52 -12.59 4.89
N ARG A 191 5.29 -13.11 4.86
CA ARG A 191 4.63 -13.66 3.66
C ARG A 191 3.18 -13.19 3.47
N TYR A 192 2.70 -12.31 4.35
CA TYR A 192 1.31 -11.84 4.36
C TYR A 192 1.26 -10.44 3.79
N GLY A 193 0.47 -10.25 2.74
CA GLY A 193 0.22 -8.95 2.15
C GLY A 193 -1.19 -8.47 2.45
N SER A 194 -1.35 -7.15 2.58
CA SER A 194 -2.64 -6.48 2.68
C SER A 194 -2.65 -5.24 1.80
N THR A 195 -3.75 -5.00 1.09
CA THR A 195 -4.05 -3.68 0.52
C THR A 195 -5.39 -3.20 1.05
N GLN A 196 -5.47 -1.92 1.40
CA GLN A 196 -6.65 -1.26 1.93
C GLN A 196 -7.04 -0.12 0.99
N HIS A 197 -8.31 -0.02 0.67
CA HIS A 197 -8.83 0.87 -0.36
C HIS A 197 -9.98 1.72 0.20
N SER A 198 -10.00 3.01 -0.09
CA SER A 198 -11.04 3.95 0.37
C SER A 198 -11.36 5.03 -0.64
#